data_AF-A0A8B6GHG6-F1
#
_entry.id   AF-A0A8B6GHG6-F1
#
_cell.length_a   1.000
_cell.length_b   1.000
_cell.length_c   1.000
_cell.angle_alpha   90.00
_cell.angle_beta   90.00
_cell.angle_gamma   90.00
#
_symmetry.space_group_name_H-M   'P 1'
#
loop_
_entity.id
_entity.type
_entity.pdbx_description
1 polymer ?
#
loop_
_entity_poly.entity_id
_entity_poly.type
_entity_poly.pdbx_seq_one_letter_code
_entity_poly.pdbx_strand_id
1 'polypeptide(L)'
;MAVLKVILLVSAFLVIRAEEESKGHIHQPMETNSDPETEASKSLLRRKRDYYGHCTSVSTPFTVDGGGNTVYLDRQSPNCGLTAMRSFHLVRNGAGNKVRYDLSCCSLPRDFRCTTESRHTNFNFDGKGKVVYLDRHQVACPYNGFLKQFHLNRNGGHDMYRYTYSCCTPNGSERANMRCTSHSTPANSDGGGKNFVYLDRHQVTCHLGYFLNSFKLVRPSRGKIRYDYRCCAYIRS
;
A
#
# COMPACT_ATOMS: atom_id res chain seq x y z
N MET A 1 72.10 -43.05 4.58
CA MET A 1 72.38 -43.84 3.36
C MET A 1 71.70 -43.15 2.19
N ALA A 2 72.30 -43.11 0.98
CA ALA A 2 71.75 -42.53 -0.27
C ALA A 2 71.42 -41.00 -0.24
N VAL A 3 71.92 -40.07 -1.09
CA VAL A 3 72.63 -40.09 -2.40
C VAL A 3 71.72 -40.63 -3.52
N LEU A 4 71.37 -39.96 -4.64
CA LEU A 4 71.97 -38.93 -5.53
C LEU A 4 70.79 -38.14 -6.21
N LYS A 5 70.76 -36.82 -6.53
CA LYS A 5 71.48 -35.94 -7.51
C LYS A 5 71.21 -36.26 -9.01
N VAL A 6 71.47 -35.29 -9.93
CA VAL A 6 71.48 -35.38 -11.44
C VAL A 6 70.05 -35.30 -12.09
N ILE A 7 69.71 -34.56 -13.18
CA ILE A 7 70.42 -33.66 -14.15
C ILE A 7 69.57 -32.43 -14.65
N LEU A 8 69.72 -32.01 -15.93
CA LEU A 8 69.15 -30.87 -16.71
C LEU A 8 68.12 -31.39 -17.77
N LEU A 9 67.52 -30.70 -18.77
CA LEU A 9 67.77 -29.49 -19.62
C LEU A 9 66.40 -28.80 -19.96
N VAL A 10 66.20 -27.50 -20.21
CA VAL A 10 66.98 -26.38 -20.82
C VAL A 10 66.91 -26.27 -22.36
N SER A 11 66.03 -25.36 -22.83
CA SER A 11 65.99 -24.66 -24.15
C SER A 11 65.15 -23.39 -23.95
N ALA A 12 65.62 -22.14 -23.80
CA ALA A 12 66.70 -21.35 -24.42
C ALA A 12 66.36 -20.76 -25.81
N PHE A 13 66.04 -19.46 -25.86
CA PHE A 13 66.54 -18.46 -26.83
C PHE A 13 66.24 -17.02 -26.34
N LEU A 14 66.92 -16.01 -26.92
CA LEU A 14 67.20 -14.68 -26.33
C LEU A 14 67.38 -13.61 -27.45
N VAL A 15 67.31 -12.28 -27.24
CA VAL A 15 67.18 -11.50 -25.99
C VAL A 15 65.80 -10.79 -25.89
N ILE A 16 65.50 -9.48 -25.90
CA ILE A 16 66.22 -8.18 -25.99
C ILE A 16 65.55 -7.18 -25.01
N ARG A 17 66.28 -6.19 -24.48
CA ARG A 17 65.72 -5.03 -23.74
C ARG A 17 65.34 -3.89 -24.69
N ALA A 18 64.20 -3.26 -24.47
CA ALA A 18 63.94 -1.87 -24.86
C ALA A 18 63.11 -1.18 -23.76
N GLU A 19 63.45 0.05 -23.43
CA GLU A 19 62.65 0.94 -22.57
C GLU A 19 61.98 1.97 -23.49
N GLU A 20 60.69 2.22 -23.34
CA GLU A 20 60.05 3.39 -23.95
C GLU A 20 58.84 3.84 -23.11
N GLU A 21 58.69 5.15 -22.93
CA GLU A 21 57.67 5.75 -22.05
C GLU A 21 56.32 5.92 -22.75
N SER A 22 55.21 5.57 -22.08
CA SER A 22 53.91 6.12 -22.46
C SER A 22 52.93 6.23 -21.28
N LYS A 23 52.88 7.46 -20.73
CA LYS A 23 51.72 8.19 -20.18
C LYS A 23 50.54 7.33 -19.68
N GLY A 24 50.38 7.29 -18.36
CA GLY A 24 49.35 6.51 -17.67
C GLY A 24 47.91 6.94 -17.97
N HIS A 25 46.98 6.02 -17.71
CA HIS A 25 45.54 6.25 -17.82
C HIS A 25 44.92 6.20 -16.41
N ILE A 26 44.28 7.30 -16.00
CA ILE A 26 43.57 7.40 -14.72
C ILE A 26 42.26 6.62 -14.84
N HIS A 27 41.93 5.78 -13.85
CA HIS A 27 40.62 5.15 -13.76
C HIS A 27 39.52 6.21 -13.65
N GLN A 28 38.74 6.39 -14.72
CA GLN A 28 37.45 7.06 -14.62
C GLN A 28 36.46 6.17 -13.85
N PRO A 29 35.59 6.74 -13.00
CA PRO A 29 34.50 5.99 -12.37
C PRO A 29 33.46 5.59 -13.43
N MET A 30 32.79 4.46 -13.22
CA MET A 30 31.61 4.11 -14.03
C MET A 30 30.46 5.05 -13.67
N GLU A 31 30.19 6.04 -14.51
CA GLU A 31 28.98 6.84 -14.41
C GLU A 31 27.75 5.95 -14.64
N THR A 32 26.83 5.94 -13.67
CA THR A 32 25.53 5.29 -13.83
C THR A 32 24.68 6.14 -14.78
N ASN A 33 24.73 5.83 -16.08
CA ASN A 33 23.89 6.48 -17.09
C ASN A 33 22.41 6.35 -16.73
N SER A 34 21.84 7.43 -16.18
CA SER A 34 20.40 7.63 -16.09
C SER A 34 19.92 8.19 -17.42
N ASP A 35 19.18 7.39 -18.20
CA ASP A 35 18.66 7.80 -19.50
C ASP A 35 17.91 9.15 -19.41
N PRO A 36 18.20 10.12 -20.28
CA PRO A 36 17.54 11.42 -20.25
C PRO A 36 16.08 11.28 -20.72
N GLU A 37 15.14 11.22 -19.78
CA GLU A 37 13.70 11.23 -20.08
C GLU A 37 13.37 12.36 -21.07
N THR A 38 12.89 12.00 -22.26
CA THR A 38 12.53 12.97 -23.30
C THR A 38 11.41 13.90 -22.84
N GLU A 39 11.38 15.15 -23.31
CA GLU A 39 10.35 16.13 -22.92
C GLU A 39 8.93 15.69 -23.30
N ALA A 40 8.77 14.87 -24.35
CA ALA A 40 7.50 14.19 -24.64
C ALA A 40 7.06 13.26 -23.50
N SER A 41 7.99 12.46 -22.96
CA SER A 41 7.77 11.55 -21.82
C SER A 41 7.43 12.34 -20.55
N LYS A 42 8.20 13.39 -20.24
CA LYS A 42 7.92 14.31 -19.11
C LYS A 42 6.57 15.01 -19.28
N SER A 43 6.19 15.43 -20.48
CA SER A 43 4.88 16.04 -20.77
C SER A 43 3.72 15.06 -20.56
N LEU A 44 3.89 13.80 -20.98
CA LEU A 44 2.94 12.71 -20.73
C LEU A 44 2.84 12.35 -19.24
N LEU A 45 3.97 12.27 -18.54
CA LEU A 45 4.01 12.01 -17.10
C LEU A 45 3.39 13.16 -16.29
N ARG A 46 3.64 14.43 -16.66
CA ARG A 46 2.94 15.59 -16.10
C ARG A 46 1.43 15.51 -16.34
N ARG A 47 0.97 15.25 -17.58
CA ARG A 47 -0.47 15.09 -17.87
C ARG A 47 -1.12 13.93 -17.11
N LYS A 48 -0.45 12.76 -17.00
CA LYS A 48 -0.96 11.63 -16.19
C LYS A 48 -1.03 11.98 -14.69
N ARG A 49 -0.03 12.69 -14.16
CA ARG A 49 0.03 13.14 -12.76
C ARG A 49 -1.01 14.23 -12.43
N ASP A 50 -1.31 15.08 -13.40
CA ASP A 50 -2.36 16.10 -13.33
C ASP A 50 -3.78 15.51 -13.40
N TYR A 51 -3.96 14.42 -14.16
CA TYR A 51 -5.27 13.77 -14.36
C TYR A 51 -5.62 12.75 -13.26
N TYR A 52 -4.65 11.93 -12.84
CA TYR A 52 -4.84 10.90 -11.80
C TYR A 52 -4.41 11.33 -10.39
N GLY A 53 -3.88 12.55 -10.24
CA GLY A 53 -3.35 13.07 -8.99
C GLY A 53 -1.93 12.60 -8.66
N HIS A 54 -1.28 13.32 -7.75
CA HIS A 54 -0.04 12.86 -7.12
C HIS A 54 -0.39 11.94 -5.95
N CYS A 55 0.22 10.76 -5.91
CA CYS A 55 0.07 9.80 -4.81
C CYS A 55 1.27 9.84 -3.87
N THR A 56 1.02 9.88 -2.57
CA THR A 56 2.00 9.69 -1.49
C THR A 56 1.72 8.38 -0.75
N SER A 57 2.75 7.86 -0.07
CA SER A 57 2.62 6.78 0.89
C SER A 57 2.52 7.37 2.29
N VAL A 58 1.53 6.94 3.07
CA VAL A 58 1.29 7.41 4.45
C VAL A 58 1.11 6.19 5.35
N SER A 59 1.82 6.15 6.47
CA SER A 59 1.69 5.08 7.46
C SER A 59 1.15 5.63 8.77
N THR A 60 0.26 4.90 9.43
CA THR A 60 -0.02 5.15 10.85
C THR A 60 1.15 4.69 11.74
N PRO A 61 1.23 5.11 13.01
CA PRO A 61 2.21 4.59 13.95
C PRO A 61 2.04 3.09 14.23
N PHE A 62 3.14 2.39 14.50
CA PHE A 62 3.13 1.00 14.97
C PHE A 62 2.60 0.90 16.41
N THR A 63 1.39 0.38 16.59
CA THR A 63 0.79 0.08 17.90
C THR A 63 0.85 -1.42 18.19
N VAL A 64 0.86 -1.81 19.47
CA VAL A 64 0.79 -3.23 19.86
C VAL A 64 -0.46 -3.91 19.30
N ASP A 65 -0.33 -5.16 18.86
CA ASP A 65 -1.43 -5.89 18.21
C ASP A 65 -2.39 -6.61 19.17
N GLY A 66 -2.11 -6.58 20.48
CA GLY A 66 -2.98 -7.16 21.50
C GLY A 66 -3.19 -8.67 21.38
N GLY A 67 -2.23 -9.40 20.79
CA GLY A 67 -2.38 -10.82 20.48
C GLY A 67 -3.38 -11.09 19.34
N GLY A 68 -3.75 -10.05 18.58
CA GLY A 68 -4.70 -10.13 17.48
C GLY A 68 -6.17 -9.95 17.86
N ASN A 69 -6.47 -9.40 19.04
CA ASN A 69 -7.83 -9.03 19.44
C ASN A 69 -8.29 -7.77 18.69
N THR A 70 -9.39 -7.84 17.92
CA THR A 70 -9.87 -6.74 17.03
C THR A 70 -10.06 -5.40 17.72
N VAL A 71 -10.29 -5.37 19.04
CA VAL A 71 -10.46 -4.11 19.76
C VAL A 71 -9.22 -3.22 19.62
N TYR A 72 -8.02 -3.78 19.48
CA TYR A 72 -6.76 -3.03 19.33
C TYR A 72 -6.63 -2.28 18.00
N LEU A 73 -7.56 -2.49 17.05
CA LEU A 73 -7.71 -1.64 15.87
C LEU A 73 -8.28 -0.25 16.23
N ASP A 74 -8.75 -0.03 17.48
CA ASP A 74 -9.15 1.29 18.00
C ASP A 74 -8.00 2.27 18.23
N ARG A 75 -6.77 1.83 18.00
CA ARG A 75 -5.52 2.60 18.12
C ARG A 75 -4.99 3.06 16.75
N GLN A 76 -5.73 2.75 15.70
CA GLN A 76 -5.32 2.92 14.30
C GLN A 76 -6.26 3.92 13.61
N SER A 77 -5.68 5.06 13.19
CA SER A 77 -6.40 6.13 12.50
C SER A 77 -5.92 6.35 11.06
N PRO A 78 -6.18 5.42 10.12
CA PRO A 78 -5.98 5.63 8.69
C PRO A 78 -6.61 6.93 8.17
N ASN A 79 -5.79 7.88 7.71
CA ASN A 79 -6.24 9.21 7.30
C ASN A 79 -5.37 9.79 6.17
N CYS A 80 -6.00 10.22 5.08
CA CYS A 80 -5.39 10.90 3.93
C CYS A 80 -5.54 12.44 3.93
N GLY A 81 -6.12 13.02 4.99
CA GLY A 81 -6.18 14.47 5.23
C GLY A 81 -7.04 15.21 4.23
N LEU A 82 -6.43 15.98 3.33
CA LEU A 82 -7.12 16.66 2.22
C LEU A 82 -7.26 15.78 0.96
N THR A 83 -6.46 14.71 0.87
CA THR A 83 -6.45 13.78 -0.27
C THR A 83 -7.42 12.60 -0.04
N ALA A 84 -7.57 11.72 -1.03
CA ALA A 84 -8.41 10.52 -0.94
C ALA A 84 -7.59 9.23 -0.97
N MET A 85 -8.11 8.18 -0.33
CA MET A 85 -7.45 6.90 -0.18
C MET A 85 -7.56 6.07 -1.46
N ARG A 86 -6.44 5.67 -2.05
CA ARG A 86 -6.37 4.72 -3.17
C ARG A 86 -6.14 3.29 -2.68
N SER A 87 -5.37 3.11 -1.61
CA SER A 87 -5.14 1.79 -1.00
C SER A 87 -4.99 1.86 0.51
N PHE A 88 -5.29 0.75 1.18
CA PHE A 88 -4.85 0.48 2.55
C PHE A 88 -4.38 -0.98 2.67
N HIS A 89 -3.42 -1.20 3.57
CA HIS A 89 -2.94 -2.53 3.92
C HIS A 89 -2.53 -2.53 5.40
N LEU A 90 -3.00 -3.51 6.17
CA LEU A 90 -2.51 -3.70 7.53
C LEU A 90 -1.15 -4.41 7.45
N VAL A 91 -0.11 -3.89 8.08
CA VAL A 91 1.23 -4.48 8.08
C VAL A 91 1.74 -4.71 9.50
N ARG A 92 2.52 -5.78 9.69
CA ARG A 92 3.15 -6.13 10.97
C ARG A 92 4.60 -5.67 11.01
N ASN A 93 5.13 -5.40 12.20
CA ASN A 93 6.57 -5.20 12.38
C ASN A 93 7.33 -6.53 12.31
N GLY A 94 8.66 -6.48 12.09
CA GLY A 94 9.50 -7.68 11.99
C GLY A 94 9.49 -8.58 13.25
N ALA A 95 9.21 -8.01 14.42
CA ALA A 95 9.05 -8.76 15.68
C ALA A 95 7.65 -9.38 15.88
N GLY A 96 6.72 -9.21 14.94
CA GLY A 96 5.41 -9.86 14.95
C GLY A 96 4.53 -9.53 16.16
N ASN A 97 4.62 -8.31 16.71
CA ASN A 97 3.90 -7.89 17.93
C ASN A 97 3.31 -6.46 17.86
N LYS A 98 3.55 -5.73 16.76
CA LYS A 98 2.94 -4.43 16.46
C LYS A 98 2.39 -4.41 15.03
N VAL A 99 1.35 -3.60 14.85
CA VAL A 99 0.67 -3.38 13.57
C VAL A 99 0.57 -1.89 13.25
N ARG A 100 0.48 -1.57 11.97
CA ARG A 100 0.06 -0.27 11.45
C ARG A 100 -0.74 -0.47 10.16
N TYR A 101 -1.32 0.59 9.62
CA TYR A 101 -1.82 0.64 8.25
C TYR A 101 -0.88 1.44 7.37
N ASP A 102 -0.52 0.85 6.22
CA ASP A 102 0.15 1.54 5.12
C ASP A 102 -0.87 1.91 4.05
N LEU A 103 -0.88 3.18 3.68
CA LEU A 103 -1.87 3.81 2.81
C LEU A 103 -1.19 4.38 1.56
N SER A 104 -1.92 4.36 0.43
CA SER A 104 -1.61 5.24 -0.69
C SER A 104 -2.70 6.31 -0.75
N CYS A 105 -2.30 7.55 -0.51
CA CYS A 105 -3.17 8.72 -0.46
C CYS A 105 -2.89 9.59 -1.69
N CYS A 106 -3.91 9.89 -2.49
CA CYS A 106 -3.74 10.51 -3.80
C CYS A 106 -4.56 11.80 -3.94
N SER A 107 -3.95 12.84 -4.51
CA SER A 107 -4.64 14.10 -4.83
C SER A 107 -5.87 13.84 -5.71
N LEU A 108 -6.92 14.62 -5.48
CA LEU A 108 -8.12 14.60 -6.31
C LEU A 108 -7.85 15.33 -7.65
N PRO A 109 -8.60 15.02 -8.73
CA PRO A 109 -8.57 15.81 -9.96
C PRO A 109 -8.83 17.29 -9.68
N ARG A 110 -8.08 18.21 -10.31
CA ARG A 110 -8.10 19.65 -9.98
C ARG A 110 -9.45 20.34 -10.16
N ASP A 111 -10.32 19.76 -10.98
CA ASP A 111 -11.68 20.18 -11.29
C ASP A 111 -12.75 19.55 -10.38
N PHE A 112 -12.49 18.40 -9.75
CA PHE A 112 -13.46 17.70 -8.90
C PHE A 112 -13.78 18.48 -7.62
N ARG A 113 -15.07 18.58 -7.25
CA ARG A 113 -15.53 19.26 -6.02
C ARG A 113 -16.32 18.31 -5.14
N CYS A 114 -16.06 18.40 -3.84
CA CYS A 114 -16.74 17.61 -2.83
C CYS A 114 -16.82 18.33 -1.48
N THR A 115 -17.81 18.01 -0.67
CA THR A 115 -17.82 18.28 0.77
C THR A 115 -17.05 17.18 1.51
N THR A 116 -16.51 17.48 2.70
CA THR A 116 -16.05 16.42 3.62
C THR A 116 -17.19 16.08 4.58
N GLU A 117 -17.75 14.88 4.45
CA GLU A 117 -18.86 14.39 5.27
C GLU A 117 -18.38 13.31 6.24
N SER A 118 -18.70 13.45 7.52
CA SER A 118 -18.49 12.41 8.53
C SER A 118 -19.63 11.38 8.51
N ARG A 119 -19.28 10.11 8.61
CA ARG A 119 -20.19 8.96 8.55
C ARG A 119 -19.77 7.90 9.58
N HIS A 120 -20.66 6.97 9.87
CA HIS A 120 -20.33 5.79 10.66
C HIS A 120 -21.19 4.59 10.26
N THR A 121 -20.75 3.38 10.63
CA THR A 121 -21.66 2.23 10.71
C THR A 121 -22.49 2.30 11.99
N ASN A 122 -23.54 1.49 12.10
CA ASN A 122 -24.12 1.20 13.41
C ASN A 122 -23.07 0.52 14.31
N PHE A 123 -23.29 0.57 15.63
CA PHE A 123 -22.59 -0.29 16.57
C PHE A 123 -23.02 -1.75 16.36
N ASN A 124 -22.09 -2.69 16.54
CA ASN A 124 -22.38 -4.12 16.63
C ASN A 124 -21.46 -4.77 17.66
N PHE A 125 -21.87 -5.93 18.18
CA PHE A 125 -21.11 -6.70 19.16
C PHE A 125 -19.72 -7.08 18.63
N ASP A 126 -18.68 -6.83 19.43
CA ASP A 126 -17.27 -6.94 18.99
C ASP A 126 -16.77 -8.39 18.80
N GLY A 127 -17.61 -9.38 19.12
CA GLY A 127 -17.33 -10.80 19.00
C GLY A 127 -16.50 -11.39 20.16
N LYS A 128 -16.26 -10.61 21.22
CA LYS A 128 -15.14 -10.77 22.17
C LYS A 128 -13.79 -10.71 21.45
N GLY A 129 -13.62 -9.71 20.60
CA GLY A 129 -12.35 -9.42 19.92
C GLY A 129 -12.05 -10.23 18.66
N LYS A 130 -13.05 -10.89 18.05
CA LYS A 130 -12.84 -11.84 16.94
C LYS A 130 -12.86 -11.15 15.57
N VAL A 131 -11.86 -11.41 14.72
CA VAL A 131 -11.74 -10.84 13.36
C VAL A 131 -12.99 -11.01 12.51
N VAL A 132 -13.68 -12.15 12.61
CA VAL A 132 -14.88 -12.39 11.79
C VAL A 132 -16.03 -11.44 12.08
N TYR A 133 -16.13 -10.81 13.25
CA TYR A 133 -17.23 -9.88 13.56
C TYR A 133 -17.10 -8.51 12.85
N LEU A 134 -15.96 -8.24 12.21
CA LEU A 134 -15.82 -7.15 11.25
C LEU A 134 -16.68 -7.38 9.98
N ASP A 135 -17.18 -8.61 9.74
CA ASP A 135 -18.09 -8.94 8.62
C ASP A 135 -19.46 -8.23 8.68
N ARG A 136 -19.73 -7.58 9.81
CA ARG A 136 -20.96 -6.83 10.09
C ARG A 136 -20.90 -5.37 9.63
N HIS A 137 -19.71 -4.89 9.26
CA HIS A 137 -19.46 -3.48 9.00
C HIS A 137 -19.19 -3.20 7.53
N GLN A 138 -20.07 -2.38 6.94
CA GLN A 138 -19.89 -1.81 5.60
C GLN A 138 -19.47 -0.34 5.74
N VAL A 139 -18.21 -0.04 5.46
CA VAL A 139 -17.79 1.35 5.19
C VAL A 139 -18.18 1.65 3.75
N ALA A 140 -18.94 2.71 3.50
CA ALA A 140 -19.34 3.11 2.16
C ALA A 140 -19.67 4.61 2.09
N CYS A 141 -18.95 5.33 1.23
CA CYS A 141 -19.21 6.75 0.99
C CYS A 141 -20.42 6.95 0.06
N PRO A 142 -21.31 7.93 0.37
CA PRO A 142 -22.50 8.20 -0.41
C PRO A 142 -22.15 8.81 -1.79
N TYR A 143 -23.11 8.77 -2.72
CA TYR A 143 -23.01 9.37 -4.05
C TYR A 143 -21.71 9.03 -4.83
N ASN A 144 -21.18 7.81 -4.66
CA ASN A 144 -19.92 7.34 -5.24
C ASN A 144 -18.65 8.10 -4.79
N GLY A 145 -18.74 8.95 -3.77
CA GLY A 145 -17.63 9.73 -3.23
C GLY A 145 -16.49 8.91 -2.62
N PHE A 146 -15.39 9.57 -2.28
CA PHE A 146 -14.12 8.91 -1.98
C PHE A 146 -13.80 8.93 -0.48
N LEU A 147 -13.36 7.79 0.05
CA LEU A 147 -12.97 7.62 1.44
C LEU A 147 -11.68 8.40 1.73
N LYS A 148 -11.69 9.21 2.79
CA LYS A 148 -10.55 10.02 3.24
C LYS A 148 -9.89 9.42 4.48
N GLN A 149 -10.70 8.98 5.44
CA GLN A 149 -10.25 8.36 6.68
C GLN A 149 -11.21 7.27 7.14
N PHE A 150 -10.73 6.31 7.92
CA PHE A 150 -11.57 5.40 8.70
C PHE A 150 -10.92 5.05 10.04
N HIS A 151 -11.73 4.78 11.06
CA HIS A 151 -11.28 4.47 12.42
C HIS A 151 -12.27 3.50 13.08
N LEU A 152 -11.78 2.51 13.84
CA LEU A 152 -12.65 1.62 14.62
C LEU A 152 -12.90 2.23 16.01
N ASN A 153 -14.14 2.55 16.36
CA ASN A 153 -14.49 3.12 17.65
C ASN A 153 -15.31 2.13 18.48
N ARG A 154 -14.92 1.94 19.73
CA ARG A 154 -15.68 1.16 20.72
C ARG A 154 -16.79 2.01 21.34
N ASN A 155 -17.81 1.37 21.91
CA ASN A 155 -18.78 2.03 22.77
C ASN A 155 -18.25 2.16 24.22
N GLY A 156 -18.94 2.95 25.05
CA GLY A 156 -18.61 3.09 26.48
C GLY A 156 -18.81 1.82 27.32
N GLY A 157 -19.64 0.87 26.84
CA GLY A 157 -19.79 -0.46 27.46
C GLY A 157 -18.65 -1.43 27.15
N HIS A 158 -17.76 -1.08 26.21
CA HIS A 158 -16.62 -1.90 25.80
C HIS A 158 -16.98 -3.34 25.38
N ASP A 159 -18.12 -3.51 24.72
CA ASP A 159 -18.66 -4.75 24.16
C ASP A 159 -19.05 -4.64 22.67
N MET A 160 -19.12 -3.41 22.14
CA MET A 160 -19.46 -3.11 20.75
C MET A 160 -18.43 -2.21 20.08
N TYR A 161 -18.32 -2.32 18.76
CA TYR A 161 -17.61 -1.34 17.91
C TYR A 161 -18.42 -0.88 16.71
N ARG A 162 -17.96 0.21 16.09
CA ARG A 162 -18.38 0.72 14.79
C ARG A 162 -17.18 1.29 14.05
N TYR A 163 -17.22 1.34 12.72
CA TYR A 163 -16.32 2.25 12.01
C TYR A 163 -16.91 3.65 12.02
N THR A 164 -16.12 4.65 12.39
CA THR A 164 -16.33 6.04 11.93
C THR A 164 -15.43 6.28 10.72
N TYR A 165 -15.86 7.15 9.81
CA TYR A 165 -15.13 7.46 8.58
C TYR A 165 -15.52 8.83 8.04
N SER A 166 -14.72 9.38 7.12
CA SER A 166 -15.12 10.58 6.37
C SER A 166 -14.90 10.42 4.87
N CYS A 167 -15.77 11.11 4.14
CA CYS A 167 -15.94 10.99 2.70
C CYS A 167 -15.77 12.35 2.03
N CYS A 168 -15.05 12.38 0.90
CA CYS A 168 -15.15 13.41 -0.11
C CYS A 168 -16.39 13.12 -0.95
N THR A 169 -17.53 13.69 -0.57
CA THR A 169 -18.84 13.44 -1.21
C THR A 169 -19.05 14.43 -2.36
N PRO A 170 -19.23 13.99 -3.62
CA PRO A 170 -19.46 14.89 -4.74
C PRO A 170 -20.78 15.65 -4.61
N ASN A 171 -20.79 16.87 -5.14
CA ASN A 171 -21.95 17.75 -5.19
C ASN A 171 -22.62 17.70 -6.57
N GLY A 172 -23.66 18.53 -6.74
CA GLY A 172 -24.18 19.01 -8.03
C GLY A 172 -24.11 18.03 -9.20
N SER A 173 -23.40 18.45 -10.25
CA SER A 173 -23.20 17.72 -11.50
C SER A 173 -22.10 16.66 -11.40
N GLU A 174 -21.14 16.81 -10.47
CA GLU A 174 -20.03 15.86 -10.29
C GLU A 174 -20.53 14.43 -10.02
N ARG A 175 -21.70 14.30 -9.37
CA ARG A 175 -22.38 13.03 -9.10
C ARG A 175 -22.71 12.20 -10.36
N ALA A 176 -23.00 12.84 -11.48
CA ALA A 176 -23.34 12.17 -12.73
C ALA A 176 -22.09 11.53 -13.39
N ASN A 177 -20.94 12.16 -13.19
CA ASN A 177 -19.67 11.83 -13.86
C ASN A 177 -18.83 10.79 -13.09
N MET A 178 -19.46 9.88 -12.34
CA MET A 178 -18.79 8.94 -11.44
C MET A 178 -18.80 7.51 -11.98
N ARG A 179 -17.63 6.98 -12.36
CA ARG A 179 -17.46 5.59 -12.80
C ARG A 179 -16.92 4.73 -11.66
N CYS A 180 -17.59 3.62 -11.33
CA CYS A 180 -17.18 2.71 -10.26
C CYS A 180 -16.93 1.29 -10.76
N THR A 181 -16.09 0.55 -10.03
CA THR A 181 -15.78 -0.87 -10.23
C THR A 181 -15.71 -1.57 -8.88
N SER A 182 -16.19 -2.82 -8.80
CA SER A 182 -16.16 -3.64 -7.58
C SER A 182 -15.04 -4.68 -7.67
N HIS A 183 -14.36 -4.91 -6.56
CA HIS A 183 -13.16 -5.75 -6.46
C HIS A 183 -13.20 -6.59 -5.17
N SER A 184 -12.40 -7.65 -5.17
CA SER A 184 -12.16 -8.48 -3.98
C SER A 184 -10.66 -8.73 -3.83
N THR A 185 -10.14 -8.69 -2.60
CA THR A 185 -8.83 -9.30 -2.33
C THR A 185 -8.94 -10.83 -2.44
N PRO A 186 -7.85 -11.58 -2.72
CA PRO A 186 -7.87 -13.04 -2.69
C PRO A 186 -8.39 -13.59 -1.35
N ALA A 187 -9.11 -14.71 -1.38
CA ALA A 187 -9.64 -15.35 -0.18
C ALA A 187 -8.52 -16.06 0.61
N ASN A 188 -8.25 -15.62 1.84
CA ASN A 188 -7.16 -16.13 2.66
C ASN A 188 -7.66 -16.61 4.04
N SER A 189 -6.80 -17.27 4.82
CA SER A 189 -7.14 -17.83 6.13
C SER A 189 -7.64 -16.77 7.10
N ASP A 190 -8.68 -17.08 7.88
CA ASP A 190 -9.24 -16.22 8.94
C ASP A 190 -8.56 -16.39 10.31
N GLY A 191 -7.49 -17.19 10.39
CA GLY A 191 -6.80 -17.48 11.66
C GLY A 191 -7.67 -18.25 12.67
N GLY A 192 -8.57 -19.12 12.20
CA GLY A 192 -9.58 -19.78 13.04
C GLY A 192 -10.68 -18.82 13.50
N GLY A 193 -10.89 -17.75 12.73
CA GLY A 193 -11.87 -16.68 12.94
C GLY A 193 -11.62 -15.77 14.14
N LYS A 194 -10.49 -15.92 14.84
CA LYS A 194 -10.21 -15.21 16.10
C LYS A 194 -9.33 -13.97 15.93
N ASN A 195 -8.31 -14.02 15.07
CA ASN A 195 -7.16 -13.13 15.16
C ASN A 195 -7.09 -12.14 13.98
N PHE A 196 -7.10 -10.83 14.25
CA PHE A 196 -7.09 -9.80 13.20
C PHE A 196 -5.76 -9.67 12.46
N VAL A 197 -4.64 -10.21 12.95
CA VAL A 197 -3.36 -10.04 12.25
C VAL A 197 -3.40 -10.65 10.85
N TYR A 198 -4.28 -11.62 10.59
CA TYR A 198 -4.54 -12.21 9.27
C TYR A 198 -5.11 -11.20 8.24
N LEU A 199 -5.51 -10.01 8.66
CA LEU A 199 -5.76 -8.88 7.75
C LEU A 199 -4.48 -8.41 7.02
N ASP A 200 -3.29 -8.81 7.50
CA ASP A 200 -2.00 -8.59 6.83
C ASP A 200 -1.88 -9.29 5.47
N ARG A 201 -2.78 -10.23 5.17
CA ARG A 201 -2.87 -10.95 3.89
C ARG A 201 -3.71 -10.22 2.85
N HIS A 202 -4.30 -9.07 3.19
CA HIS A 202 -5.31 -8.40 2.38
C HIS A 202 -4.97 -6.93 2.11
N GLN A 203 -4.20 -6.70 1.06
CA GLN A 203 -3.95 -5.36 0.51
C GLN A 203 -5.13 -4.92 -0.36
N VAL A 204 -5.87 -3.89 0.08
CA VAL A 204 -6.97 -3.27 -0.68
C VAL A 204 -6.39 -2.14 -1.53
N THR A 205 -6.47 -2.25 -2.85
CA THR A 205 -5.83 -1.28 -3.77
C THR A 205 -6.70 -0.98 -4.99
N CYS A 206 -7.04 0.29 -5.18
CA CYS A 206 -7.62 0.79 -6.41
C CYS A 206 -6.54 1.07 -7.47
N HIS A 207 -6.94 0.90 -8.74
CA HIS A 207 -6.17 1.29 -9.91
C HIS A 207 -5.85 2.80 -9.88
N LEU A 208 -4.80 3.23 -10.60
CA LEU A 208 -4.46 4.65 -10.69
C LEU A 208 -5.64 5.46 -11.27
N GLY A 209 -5.95 6.61 -10.68
CA GLY A 209 -7.14 7.41 -11.01
C GLY A 209 -8.44 6.99 -10.33
N TYR A 210 -8.48 5.81 -9.70
CA TYR A 210 -9.61 5.37 -8.89
C TYR A 210 -9.27 5.49 -7.40
N PHE A 211 -10.25 5.92 -6.61
CA PHE A 211 -10.16 6.05 -5.17
C PHE A 211 -11.16 5.09 -4.51
N LEU A 212 -10.86 4.68 -3.28
CA LEU A 212 -11.68 3.76 -2.51
C LEU A 212 -12.99 4.46 -2.10
N ASN A 213 -14.13 3.90 -2.48
CA ASN A 213 -15.46 4.37 -2.08
C ASN A 213 -16.02 3.56 -0.91
N SER A 214 -15.82 2.25 -0.92
CA SER A 214 -16.37 1.34 0.10
C SER A 214 -15.45 0.15 0.34
N PHE A 215 -15.50 -0.41 1.55
CA PHE A 215 -14.92 -1.71 1.88
C PHE A 215 -15.75 -2.41 2.94
N LYS A 216 -15.72 -3.75 2.91
CA LYS A 216 -16.33 -4.63 3.89
C LYS A 216 -15.51 -5.92 4.00
N LEU A 217 -15.27 -6.41 5.21
CA LEU A 217 -14.76 -7.77 5.38
C LEU A 217 -15.88 -8.76 5.06
N VAL A 218 -15.60 -9.80 4.27
CA VAL A 218 -16.56 -10.87 3.99
C VAL A 218 -15.91 -12.23 4.22
N ARG A 219 -16.76 -13.24 4.46
CA ARG A 219 -16.34 -14.63 4.66
C ARG A 219 -16.81 -15.47 3.48
N PRO A 220 -16.03 -15.59 2.39
CA PRO A 220 -16.48 -16.25 1.15
C PRO A 220 -16.67 -17.77 1.32
N SER A 221 -16.03 -18.37 2.32
CA SER A 221 -16.22 -19.78 2.71
C SER A 221 -15.80 -20.00 4.17
N ARG A 222 -16.00 -21.21 4.71
CA ARG A 222 -15.57 -21.59 6.06
C ARG A 222 -14.05 -21.43 6.20
N GLY A 223 -13.59 -20.77 7.28
CA GLY A 223 -12.16 -20.57 7.57
C GLY A 223 -11.46 -19.56 6.65
N LYS A 224 -12.22 -18.77 5.87
CA LYS A 224 -11.68 -17.80 4.91
C LYS A 224 -12.30 -16.41 5.10
N ILE A 225 -11.47 -15.40 4.88
CA ILE A 225 -11.86 -13.99 4.79
C ILE A 225 -11.30 -13.35 3.51
N ARG A 226 -11.89 -12.22 3.12
CA ARG A 226 -11.34 -11.24 2.16
C ARG A 226 -12.00 -9.89 2.41
N TYR A 227 -11.39 -8.80 1.92
CA TYR A 227 -12.13 -7.57 1.70
C TYR A 227 -12.82 -7.60 0.34
N ASP A 228 -14.12 -7.29 0.34
CA ASP A 228 -14.85 -6.83 -0.85
C ASP A 228 -14.91 -5.30 -0.79
N TYR A 229 -14.56 -4.64 -1.90
CA TYR A 229 -14.38 -3.19 -1.94
C TYR A 229 -14.79 -2.59 -3.29
N ARG A 230 -15.13 -1.30 -3.27
CA ARG A 230 -15.53 -0.56 -4.47
C ARG A 230 -14.61 0.62 -4.70
N CYS A 231 -14.09 0.72 -5.91
CA CYS A 231 -13.23 1.79 -6.38
C CYS A 231 -14.03 2.69 -7.33
N CYS A 232 -13.99 4.00 -7.15
CA CYS A 232 -14.68 4.97 -8.00
C CYS A 232 -13.70 6.03 -8.52
N ALA A 233 -13.96 6.56 -9.72
CA ALA A 233 -13.21 7.63 -10.36
C ALA A 233 -14.19 8.71 -10.84
N TYR A 234 -13.76 9.97 -10.80
CA TYR A 234 -14.43 11.06 -11.50
C TYR A 234 -13.94 11.07 -12.95
N ILE A 235 -14.87 10.97 -13.89
CA ILE A 235 -14.61 10.99 -15.32
C ILE A 235 -14.98 12.38 -15.83
N ARG A 236 -13.98 13.21 -16.09
CA ARG A 236 -14.18 14.49 -16.76
C ARG A 236 -14.81 14.27 -18.14
N SER A 237 -15.96 14.88 -18.36
CA SER A 237 -16.60 15.14 -19.65
C SER A 237 -15.87 16.24 -20.42
#